data_AF-A0A7L1PZ44-F1
#
_entry.id   AF-A0A7L1PZ44-F1
#
_cell.length_a   1.000
_cell.length_b   1.000
_cell.length_c   1.000
_cell.angle_alpha   90.00
_cell.angle_beta   90.00
_cell.angle_gamma   90.00
#
_symmetry.space_group_name_H-M   'P 1'
#
loop_
_entity.id
_entity.type
_entity.pdbx_description
1 polymer ?
#
loop_
_entity_poly.entity_id
_entity_poly.type
_entity_poly.pdbx_seq_one_letter_code
_entity_poly.pdbx_strand_id
1 'polypeptide(L)'
;SSVPLSAQDTVDRLLRLHFRDGRTRVNADAQLLVAELLKVFVRDPSHCSSLSFTWAAEAAARAARQAHAEDLKKVDTEQLEKVLPQLVCNC
;
A
#
# COMPACT_ATOMS: atom_id res chain seq x y z
N SER A 1 -26.76 2.49 6.84
CA SER A 1 -26.26 1.12 7.04
C SER A 1 -24.76 1.12 6.89
N SER A 2 -24.05 1.10 8.02
CA SER A 2 -22.59 0.99 8.03
C SER A 2 -22.25 -0.50 8.03
N VAL A 3 -22.19 -1.10 6.84
CA VAL A 3 -21.66 -2.46 6.68
C VAL A 3 -20.22 -2.42 7.18
N PRO A 4 -19.78 -3.32 8.09
CA PRO A 4 -18.38 -3.39 8.46
C PRO A 4 -17.60 -3.81 7.20
N LEU A 5 -17.00 -2.83 6.53
CA LEU A 5 -16.07 -3.05 5.44
C LEU A 5 -14.91 -3.85 6.03
N SER A 6 -14.55 -4.96 5.37
CA SER A 6 -13.37 -5.70 5.80
C SER A 6 -12.14 -4.79 5.71
N ALA A 7 -11.08 -5.10 6.45
CA ALA A 7 -9.82 -4.37 6.32
C ALA A 7 -9.34 -4.36 4.86
N GLN A 8 -9.60 -5.44 4.11
CA GLN A 8 -9.30 -5.54 2.68
C GLN A 8 -10.13 -4.58 1.84
N ASP A 9 -11.42 -4.41 2.10
CA ASP A 9 -12.28 -3.46 1.36
C ASP A 9 -11.85 -2.00 1.59
N THR A 10 -11.39 -1.70 2.81
CA THR A 10 -10.87 -0.37 3.16
C THR A 10 -9.55 -0.11 2.44
N VAL A 11 -8.66 -1.10 2.41
CA VAL A 11 -7.39 -1.03 1.69
C VAL A 11 -7.59 -0.92 0.18
N ASP A 12 -8.48 -1.71 -0.40
CA ASP A 12 -8.82 -1.64 -1.84
C ASP A 12 -9.33 -0.24 -2.22
N ARG A 13 -10.21 0.35 -1.41
CA ARG A 13 -10.67 1.73 -1.62
C ARG A 13 -9.56 2.77 -1.49
N LEU A 14 -8.71 2.67 -0.47
CA LEU A 14 -7.56 3.57 -0.28
C LEU A 14 -6.59 3.49 -1.46
N LEU A 15 -6.27 2.28 -1.91
CA LEU A 15 -5.37 2.06 -3.05
C LEU A 15 -5.98 2.61 -4.34
N ARG A 16 -7.27 2.36 -4.60
CA ARG A 16 -7.99 2.90 -5.77
C ARG A 16 -8.10 4.42 -5.78
N LEU A 17 -8.19 5.07 -4.62
CA LEU A 17 -8.19 6.53 -4.52
C LEU A 17 -6.86 7.14 -4.97
N HIS A 18 -5.76 6.39 -4.90
CA HIS A 18 -4.41 6.88 -5.22
C HIS A 18 -3.85 6.34 -6.53
N PHE A 19 -4.43 5.28 -7.10
CA PHE A 19 -4.07 4.84 -8.44
C PHE A 19 -4.52 5.85 -9.50
N ARG A 20 -3.55 6.37 -10.27
CA ARG A 20 -3.80 7.24 -11.42
C ARG A 20 -4.39 6.49 -12.62
N ASP A 21 -4.24 5.16 -12.68
CA ASP A 21 -4.80 4.31 -13.72
C ASP A 21 -5.90 3.40 -13.15
N GLY A 22 -7.12 3.53 -13.69
CA GLY A 22 -8.27 2.71 -13.29
C GLY A 22 -8.15 1.23 -13.66
N ARG A 23 -7.11 0.84 -14.42
CA ARG A 23 -6.79 -0.56 -14.73
C ARG A 23 -5.89 -1.20 -13.69
N THR A 24 -5.28 -0.43 -12.79
CA THR A 24 -4.40 -0.98 -11.76
C THR A 24 -5.22 -1.87 -10.83
N ARG A 25 -4.87 -3.16 -10.80
CA ARG A 25 -5.44 -4.16 -9.90
C ARG A 25 -4.36 -4.65 -8.95
N VAL A 26 -4.75 -4.84 -7.70
CA VAL A 26 -3.90 -5.38 -6.64
C VAL A 26 -4.39 -6.77 -6.34
N ASN A 27 -3.47 -7.72 -6.17
CA ASN A 27 -3.83 -9.09 -5.83
C ASN A 27 -4.28 -9.18 -4.35
N ALA A 28 -4.97 -10.26 -3.97
CA ALA A 28 -5.50 -10.41 -2.61
C ALA A 28 -4.39 -10.48 -1.53
N ASP A 29 -3.26 -11.11 -1.83
CA ASP A 29 -2.14 -11.26 -0.91
C ASP A 29 -1.42 -9.92 -0.63
N ALA A 30 -1.26 -9.09 -1.66
CA ALA A 30 -0.70 -7.75 -1.59
C ALA A 30 -1.66 -6.79 -0.86
N GLN A 31 -2.98 -6.95 -1.05
CA GLN A 31 -3.96 -6.22 -0.24
C GLN A 31 -3.86 -6.60 1.24
N LEU A 32 -3.69 -7.88 1.55
CA LEU A 32 -3.45 -8.36 2.92
C LEU A 32 -2.16 -7.80 3.51
N LEU A 33 -1.08 -7.78 2.74
CA LEU A 33 0.20 -7.25 3.18
C LEU A 33 0.12 -5.75 3.48
N VAL A 34 -0.56 -4.97 2.62
CA VAL A 34 -0.83 -3.54 2.88
C VAL A 34 -1.74 -3.35 4.09
N ALA A 35 -2.72 -4.23 4.31
CA ALA A 35 -3.58 -4.18 5.49
C ALA A 35 -2.81 -4.44 6.79
N GLU A 36 -1.92 -5.43 6.82
CA GLU A 36 -1.06 -5.70 7.97
C GLU A 36 -0.05 -4.57 8.21
N LEU A 37 0.51 -4.01 7.14
CA LEU A 37 1.41 -2.87 7.24
C LEU A 37 0.69 -1.63 7.81
N LEU A 38 -0.53 -1.32 7.36
CA LEU A 38 -1.39 -0.29 7.96
C LEU A 38 -1.68 -0.55 9.43
N LYS A 39 -1.91 -1.80 9.84
CA LYS A 39 -2.07 -2.13 11.26
C LYS A 39 -0.80 -1.87 12.06
N VAL A 40 0.38 -2.21 11.54
CA VAL A 40 1.66 -1.92 12.21
C VAL A 40 1.86 -0.41 12.36
N PHE A 41 1.59 0.38 11.32
CA PHE A 41 1.69 1.85 11.36
C PHE A 41 0.68 2.52 12.31
N VAL A 42 -0.55 2.00 12.40
CA VAL A 42 -1.59 2.55 13.31
C VAL A 42 -1.34 2.12 14.75
N ARG A 43 -0.80 0.91 14.97
CA ARG A 43 -0.56 0.35 16.30
C ARG A 43 0.75 0.83 16.93
N ASP A 44 1.74 1.19 16.13
CA ASP A 44 2.99 1.80 16.58
C ASP A 44 3.26 3.13 15.83
N PRO A 45 2.53 4.22 16.17
CA PRO A 45 2.73 5.53 15.58
C PRO A 45 4.05 6.22 16.02
N SER A 46 4.82 5.57 16.89
CA SER A 46 6.03 6.11 17.52
C SER A 46 7.21 6.28 16.55
N HIS A 47 7.13 5.72 15.34
CA HIS A 47 8.23 5.75 14.37
C HIS A 47 8.15 6.85 13.30
N CYS A 48 7.09 7.65 13.20
CA CYS A 48 7.12 8.83 12.32
C CYS A 48 6.07 9.87 12.72
N SER A 49 6.50 10.90 13.46
CA SER A 49 5.66 11.93 14.09
C SER A 49 4.92 12.88 13.12
N SER A 50 4.87 12.60 11.81
CA SER A 50 4.21 13.50 10.85
C SER A 50 3.60 12.89 9.59
N LEU A 51 3.72 11.58 9.31
CA LEU A 51 3.37 11.03 7.98
C LEU A 51 2.43 9.82 8.01
N SER A 52 1.54 9.71 9.00
CA SER A 52 0.62 8.57 9.15
C SER A 52 -0.36 8.38 7.98
N PHE A 53 -0.56 9.38 7.12
CA PHE A 53 -1.51 9.31 6.00
C PHE A 53 -0.86 9.20 4.60
N THR A 54 0.40 9.60 4.45
CA THR A 54 1.09 9.61 3.15
C THR A 54 1.89 8.33 2.89
N TRP A 55 2.28 7.60 3.94
CA TRP A 55 3.12 6.41 3.80
C TRP A 55 2.46 5.32 2.93
N ALA A 56 1.14 5.09 3.04
CA ALA A 56 0.45 4.08 2.24
C ALA A 56 0.33 4.49 0.77
N ALA A 57 0.13 5.79 0.50
CA ALA A 57 0.16 6.33 -0.85
C ALA A 57 1.57 6.26 -1.45
N GLU A 58 2.59 6.54 -0.66
CA GLU A 58 4.00 6.41 -1.04
C GLU A 58 4.37 4.96 -1.34
N ALA A 59 3.90 4.00 -0.51
CA ALA A 59 4.09 2.57 -0.72
C ALA A 59 3.47 2.11 -2.05
N ALA A 60 2.20 2.47 -2.26
CA ALA A 60 1.48 2.12 -3.47
C ALA A 60 2.11 2.75 -4.72
N ALA A 61 2.51 4.02 -4.64
CA ALA A 61 3.16 4.73 -5.74
C ALA A 61 4.52 4.12 -6.09
N ARG A 62 5.33 3.75 -5.09
CA ARG A 62 6.64 3.13 -5.31
C ARG A 62 6.49 1.69 -5.83
N ALA A 63 5.58 0.90 -5.28
CA ALA A 63 5.30 -0.46 -5.78
C ALA A 63 4.77 -0.45 -7.22
N ALA A 64 3.92 0.52 -7.58
CA ALA A 64 3.45 0.71 -8.95
C ALA A 64 4.58 1.13 -9.91
N ARG A 65 5.49 2.02 -9.48
CA ARG A 65 6.68 2.38 -10.27
C ARG A 65 7.61 1.19 -10.46
N GLN A 66 7.78 0.36 -9.44
CA GLN A 66 8.61 -0.84 -9.50
C GLN A 66 8.02 -1.87 -10.47
N ALA A 67 6.71 -2.12 -10.40
CA ALA A 67 6.03 -2.98 -11.38
C ALA A 67 6.16 -2.44 -12.81
N HIS A 68 6.05 -1.12 -13.00
CA HIS A 68 6.25 -0.50 -14.31
C HIS A 68 7.70 -0.62 -14.82
N ALA A 69 8.69 -0.48 -13.95
CA ALA A 69 10.10 -0.66 -14.29
C ALA A 69 10.42 -2.11 -14.69
N GLU A 70 9.65 -3.08 -14.21
CA GLU A 70 9.77 -4.51 -14.54
C GLU A 70 8.83 -4.94 -15.69
N ASP A 71 8.16 -4.00 -16.37
CA ASP A 71 7.14 -4.23 -17.41
C ASP A 71 5.96 -5.13 -16.98
N LEU A 72 5.64 -5.09 -15.69
CA LEU A 72 4.54 -5.85 -15.08
C LEU A 72 3.28 -4.99 -15.00
N LYS A 73 2.18 -5.51 -15.54
CA LYS A 73 0.85 -4.85 -15.51
C LYS A 73 0.14 -4.94 -14.16
N LYS A 74 0.74 -5.60 -13.18
CA LYS A 74 0.16 -5.91 -11.88
C LYS A 74 1.23 -5.75 -10.81
N VAL A 75 0.85 -5.15 -9.69
CA VAL A 75 1.71 -5.08 -8.51
C VAL A 75 1.48 -6.36 -7.72
N ASP A 76 2.50 -7.22 -7.68
CA ASP A 76 2.54 -8.38 -6.79
C ASP A 76 3.41 -8.07 -5.54
N THR A 77 3.45 -8.99 -4.59
CA THR A 77 4.11 -8.81 -3.28
C THR A 77 5.61 -8.53 -3.40
N GLU A 78 6.28 -9.11 -4.40
CA GLU A 78 7.71 -8.97 -4.62
C GLU A 78 8.13 -7.51 -4.91
N GLN A 79 7.30 -6.75 -5.62
CA GLN A 79 7.56 -5.34 -5.91
C GLN A 79 7.35 -4.45 -4.69
N LEU A 80 6.45 -4.85 -3.79
CA LEU A 80 6.24 -4.16 -2.51
C LEU A 80 7.40 -4.43 -1.55
N GLU A 81 7.93 -5.66 -1.51
CA GLU A 81 9.14 -6.05 -0.76
C GLU A 81 10.38 -5.28 -1.20
N LYS A 82 10.54 -5.00 -2.49
CA LYS A 82 11.66 -4.21 -3.01
C LYS A 82 11.64 -2.74 -2.57
N VAL A 83 10.45 -2.16 -2.37
CA VAL A 83 10.31 -0.75 -1.98
C VAL A 83 10.20 -0.54 -0.47
N LEU A 84 9.87 -1.60 0.28
CA LEU A 84 9.75 -1.62 1.73
C LEU A 84 10.99 -1.07 2.47
N PRO A 85 12.24 -1.46 2.15
CA PRO A 85 13.44 -0.93 2.82
C PRO A 85 13.54 0.58 2.68
N GLN A 86 13.25 1.11 1.49
CA GLN A 86 13.30 2.56 1.24
C GLN A 86 12.10 3.31 1.82
N LEU A 87 11.01 2.60 2.12
CA LEU A 87 9.82 3.17 2.75
C LEU A 87 10.01 3.36 4.25
N VAL A 88 10.62 2.37 4.90
CA VAL A 88 10.85 2.35 6.35
C VAL A 88 12.05 3.22 6.75
N CYS A 89 13.05 3.37 5.87
CA CYS A 89 14.20 4.25 6.11
C CYS A 89 13.94 5.76 5.84
N ASN A 90 12.82 6.11 5.19
CA ASN A 90 12.44 7.51 4.95
C ASN A 90 11.57 8.10 6.09
N CYS A 91 11.49 7.41 7.22
CA CYS A 91 10.82 7.85 8.44
C CYS A 91 11.67 8.81 9.27
#